data_AF-A0A078BKI7-F1
#
_entry.id   AF-A0A078BKI7-F1
#
_cell.length_a   1.000
_cell.length_b   1.000
_cell.length_c   1.000
_cell.angle_alpha   90.00
_cell.angle_beta   90.00
_cell.angle_gamma   90.00
#
_symmetry.space_group_name_H-M   'P 1'
#
loop_
_entity.id
_entity.type
_entity.pdbx_description
1 polymer ?
#
loop_
_entity_poly.entity_id
_entity_poly.type
_entity_poly.pdbx_seq_one_letter_code
_entity_poly.pdbx_strand_id
1 'polypeptide(L)'
;MLRVLIIECLLFALLGAVAFRLLYAFIARTWAVWGISLLLIALISALTSGAVDPRWVQEFGGDSLTGFSPGMLLAARAVAWIVGCVLAWLALRRRAALGLEQPENMPPGND
;
A
#
# COMPACT_ATOMS: atom_id res chain seq x y z
N MET A 1 -18.10 4.29 12.48
CA MET A 1 -17.14 3.24 12.04
C MET A 1 -16.71 3.36 10.57
N LEU A 2 -17.60 3.66 9.61
CA LEU A 2 -17.23 3.82 8.18
C LEU A 2 -16.11 4.86 7.92
N ARG A 3 -16.09 5.95 8.70
CA ARG A 3 -15.00 6.95 8.66
C ARG A 3 -13.63 6.37 9.04
N VAL A 4 -13.59 5.51 10.05
CA VAL A 4 -12.35 4.86 10.52
C VAL A 4 -11.81 3.92 9.44
N LEU A 5 -12.69 3.13 8.81
CA LEU A 5 -12.31 2.27 7.70
C LEU A 5 -11.77 3.08 6.51
N ILE A 6 -12.40 4.19 6.15
CA ILE A 6 -11.91 5.07 5.09
C ILE A 6 -10.53 5.62 5.43
N ILE A 7 -10.34 6.12 6.66
CA ILE A 7 -9.04 6.64 7.11
C ILE A 7 -7.98 5.54 7.04
N GLU A 8 -8.30 4.34 7.50
CA GLU A 8 -7.38 3.20 7.44
C GLU A 8 -7.01 2.82 6.00
N CYS A 9 -7.99 2.74 5.09
CA CYS A 9 -7.73 2.52 3.67
C CYS A 9 -6.86 3.64 3.07
N LEU A 10 -7.12 4.91 3.41
CA LEU A 10 -6.29 6.02 2.94
C LEU A 10 -4.84 5.92 3.45
N LEU A 11 -4.64 5.51 4.71
CA LEU A 11 -3.33 5.26 5.28
C LEU A 11 -2.61 4.10 4.58
N PHE A 12 -3.32 3.00 4.30
CA PHE A 12 -2.77 1.87 3.54
C PHE A 12 -2.41 2.24 2.10
N ALA A 13 -3.23 3.05 1.43
CA ALA A 13 -2.93 3.56 0.10
C ALA A 13 -1.69 4.48 0.12
N LEU A 14 -1.60 5.38 1.09
CA LEU A 14 -0.42 6.23 1.26
C LEU A 14 0.84 5.40 1.53
N LEU A 15 0.74 4.41 2.43
CA LEU A 15 1.84 3.53 2.79
C LEU A 15 2.30 2.70 1.59
N GLY A 16 1.37 2.14 0.82
CA GLY A 16 1.68 1.42 -0.42
C GLY A 16 2.37 2.30 -1.47
N ALA A 17 1.93 3.56 -1.61
CA ALA A 17 2.57 4.51 -2.51
C ALA A 17 4.01 4.85 -2.08
N VAL A 18 4.23 5.10 -0.79
CA VAL A 18 5.54 5.42 -0.23
C VAL A 18 6.47 4.21 -0.33
N ALA A 19 6.01 3.02 0.05
CA ALA A 19 6.79 1.79 -0.03
C ALA A 19 7.21 1.48 -1.47
N PHE A 20 6.28 1.59 -2.43
CA PHE A 20 6.57 1.38 -3.85
C PHE A 20 7.66 2.35 -4.34
N ARG A 21 7.57 3.63 -3.97
CA ARG A 21 8.54 4.64 -4.37
C ARG A 21 9.92 4.41 -3.77
N LEU A 22 9.98 4.03 -2.48
CA LEU A 22 11.25 3.69 -1.82
C LEU A 22 11.89 2.48 -2.49
N LEU A 23 11.14 1.40 -2.70
CA LEU A 23 11.62 0.20 -3.40
C LEU A 23 12.13 0.53 -4.80
N TYR A 24 11.41 1.39 -5.53
CA TYR A 24 11.85 1.82 -6.86
C TYR A 24 13.14 2.64 -6.83
N ALA A 25 13.34 3.50 -5.82
CA ALA A 25 14.57 4.26 -5.67
C ALA A 25 15.82 3.38 -5.46
N PHE A 26 15.68 2.21 -4.82
CA PHE A 26 16.79 1.28 -4.59
C PHE A 26 17.00 0.26 -5.71
N ILE A 27 15.91 -0.26 -6.28
CA ILE A 27 15.96 -1.38 -7.23
C ILE A 27 15.99 -0.89 -8.68
N ALA A 28 15.36 0.26 -8.95
CA ALA A 28 15.19 0.86 -10.27
C ALA A 28 14.70 -0.14 -11.34
N ARG A 29 13.94 -1.17 -10.93
CA ARG A 29 13.41 -2.24 -11.78
C ARG A 29 11.97 -2.55 -11.44
N THR A 30 11.08 -2.20 -12.35
CA THR A 30 9.64 -2.06 -12.06
C THR A 30 8.99 -3.38 -11.67
N TRP A 31 9.32 -4.49 -12.35
CA TRP A 31 8.73 -5.81 -12.05
C TRP A 31 9.16 -6.34 -10.67
N ALA A 32 10.41 -6.10 -10.27
CA ALA A 32 10.92 -6.53 -8.97
C ALA A 32 10.27 -5.73 -7.84
N VAL A 33 10.10 -4.42 -8.04
CA VAL A 33 9.38 -3.53 -7.10
C VAL A 33 7.93 -3.96 -6.93
N TRP A 34 7.23 -4.30 -8.02
CA TRP A 34 5.88 -4.86 -7.95
C TRP A 34 5.85 -6.19 -7.17
N GLY A 35 6.77 -7.11 -7.46
CA GLY A 35 6.86 -8.39 -6.77
C GLY A 35 7.05 -8.23 -5.25
N ILE A 36 7.98 -7.35 -4.85
CA ILE A 36 8.25 -7.08 -3.43
C ILE A 36 7.07 -6.33 -2.78
N SER A 37 6.43 -5.40 -3.49
CA SER A 37 5.26 -4.68 -2.97
C SER A 37 4.07 -5.61 -2.72
N LEU A 38 3.84 -6.60 -3.59
CA LEU A 38 2.82 -7.62 -3.41
C LEU A 38 3.15 -8.57 -2.25
N LEU A 39 4.43 -8.95 -2.12
CA LEU A 39 4.89 -9.77 -1.00
C LEU A 39 4.75 -9.03 0.34
N LEU A 40 5.04 -7.72 0.37
CA LEU A 40 4.85 -6.86 1.54
C LEU A 40 3.39 -6.82 1.99
N ILE A 41 2.44 -6.54 1.09
CA ILE A 41 1.03 -6.50 1.49
C ILE A 41 0.51 -7.88 1.90
N ALA A 42 0.98 -8.97 1.28
CA ALA A 42 0.65 -10.33 1.71
C ALA A 42 1.17 -10.60 3.13
N LEU A 43 2.42 -10.23 3.42
CA LEU A 43 3.03 -10.37 4.74
C LEU A 43 2.30 -9.51 5.79
N ILE A 44 2.03 -8.24 5.48
CA ILE A 44 1.28 -7.34 6.36
C ILE A 44 -0.11 -7.91 6.63
N SER A 45 -0.80 -8.41 5.60
CA SER A 45 -2.14 -9.01 5.75
C SER A 45 -2.12 -10.30 6.56
N ALA A 46 -1.03 -11.07 6.51
CA ALA A 46 -0.85 -12.28 7.32
C ALA A 46 -0.52 -11.96 8.79
N LEU A 47 0.23 -10.89 9.03
CA LEU A 47 0.64 -10.44 10.37
C LEU A 47 -0.42 -9.58 11.07
N THR A 48 -1.25 -8.87 10.32
CA THR A 48 -2.37 -8.11 10.87
C THR A 48 -3.57 -9.02 11.07
N SER A 49 -4.00 -9.13 12.32
CA SER A 49 -5.29 -9.76 12.62
C SER A 49 -6.40 -8.97 11.90
N GLY A 50 -7.26 -9.67 11.16
CA GLY A 50 -8.49 -9.08 10.62
C GLY A 50 -9.50 -8.70 11.71
N ALA A 51 -9.24 -9.05 12.97
CA ALA A 51 -10.03 -8.61 14.11
C ALA A 51 -9.69 -7.15 14.45
N VAL A 52 -10.68 -6.27 14.32
CA VAL A 52 -10.63 -4.94 14.93
C VAL A 52 -10.70 -5.15 16.43
N ASP A 53 -9.73 -4.64 17.17
CA ASP A 53 -9.70 -4.76 18.63
C ASP A 53 -11.01 -4.17 19.21
N PRO A 54 -11.80 -4.95 19.96
CA PRO A 54 -13.10 -4.53 20.46
C PRO A 54 -13.04 -3.26 21.34
N ARG A 55 -11.86 -2.95 21.92
CA ARG A 55 -11.65 -1.72 22.68
C ARG A 55 -11.69 -0.47 21.82
N TRP A 56 -11.11 -0.54 20.63
CA TRP A 56 -11.15 0.56 19.65
C TRP A 56 -12.56 0.76 19.08
N VAL A 57 -13.34 -0.32 19.01
CA VAL A 57 -14.77 -0.26 18.64
C VAL A 57 -15.57 0.50 19.70
N GLN A 58 -15.36 0.19 20.98
CA GLN A 58 -16.01 0.89 22.10
C GLN A 58 -15.58 2.36 22.24
N GLU A 59 -14.29 2.67 22.08
CA GLU A 59 -13.77 4.04 22.27
C GLU A 59 -14.06 4.97 21.08
N PHE A 60 -14.13 4.46 19.85
CA PHE A 60 -14.20 5.29 18.64
C PHE A 60 -15.44 5.09 17.75
N GLY A 61 -16.43 4.26 18.09
CA GLY A 61 -17.65 4.19 17.30
C GLY A 61 -18.79 3.33 17.82
N GLY A 62 -19.95 3.98 18.05
CA GLY A 62 -21.25 3.31 18.23
C GLY A 62 -21.63 2.31 17.13
N ASP A 63 -22.64 1.50 17.46
CA ASP A 63 -23.12 0.28 16.81
C ASP A 63 -22.04 -0.48 16.04
N SER A 64 -21.49 -1.47 16.74
CA SER A 64 -20.61 -2.54 16.27
C SER A 64 -20.77 -2.87 14.78
N LEU A 65 -19.65 -3.05 14.08
CA LEU A 65 -19.53 -3.58 12.71
C LEU A 65 -20.09 -5.02 12.58
N THR A 66 -21.36 -5.25 12.90
CA THR A 66 -22.05 -6.54 12.86
C THR A 66 -22.23 -7.07 11.43
N GLY A 67 -21.86 -6.29 10.40
CA GLY A 67 -21.99 -6.67 8.99
C GLY A 67 -20.70 -6.92 8.21
N PHE A 68 -19.51 -6.67 8.76
CA PHE A 68 -18.24 -6.83 8.02
C PHE A 68 -17.41 -7.98 8.57
N SER A 69 -17.10 -8.96 7.73
CA SER A 69 -16.20 -10.04 8.11
C SER A 69 -14.75 -9.55 8.18
N PRO A 70 -13.91 -10.14 9.06
CA PRO A 70 -12.47 -9.88 9.10
C PRO A 70 -11.78 -9.98 7.72
N GLY A 71 -12.24 -10.91 6.88
CA GLY A 71 -11.73 -11.08 5.52
C GLY A 71 -12.03 -9.89 4.59
N MET A 72 -13.19 -9.25 4.73
CA MET A 72 -13.52 -8.06 3.95
C MET A 72 -12.64 -6.87 4.32
N LEU A 73 -12.29 -6.72 5.60
CA LEU A 73 -11.40 -5.66 6.07
C LEU A 73 -9.98 -5.86 5.56
N LEU A 74 -9.46 -7.09 5.60
CA LEU A 74 -8.17 -7.43 5.01
C LEU A 74 -8.14 -7.18 3.50
N ALA A 75 -9.19 -7.59 2.79
CA ALA A 75 -9.32 -7.35 1.36
C ALA A 75 -9.36 -5.84 1.03
N ALA A 76 -10.10 -5.04 1.80
CA ALA A 76 -10.17 -3.60 1.61
C ALA A 76 -8.80 -2.93 1.78
N ARG A 77 -8.03 -3.31 2.81
CA ARG A 77 -6.66 -2.82 3.03
C ARG A 77 -5.72 -3.23 1.90
N ALA A 78 -5.79 -4.47 1.44
CA ALA A 78 -4.98 -4.96 0.34
C ALA A 78 -5.29 -4.20 -0.97
N VAL A 79 -6.57 -3.99 -1.28
CA VAL A 79 -6.99 -3.18 -2.43
C VAL A 79 -6.49 -1.74 -2.29
N ALA A 80 -6.63 -1.13 -1.12
CA ALA A 80 -6.17 0.23 -0.88
C ALA A 80 -4.65 0.36 -1.07
N TRP A 81 -3.87 -0.59 -0.57
CA TRP A 81 -2.43 -0.67 -0.80
C TRP A 81 -2.09 -0.73 -2.29
N ILE A 82 -2.75 -1.62 -3.04
CA ILE A 82 -2.54 -1.77 -4.49
C ILE A 82 -2.86 -0.46 -5.22
N VAL A 83 -3.97 0.21 -4.86
CA VAL A 83 -4.32 1.53 -5.43
C VAL A 83 -3.20 2.54 -5.17
N GLY A 84 -2.64 2.56 -3.96
CA GLY A 84 -1.47 3.34 -3.61
C GLY A 84 -0.26 3.08 -4.52
N CYS A 85 0.10 1.80 -4.69
CA CYS A 85 1.19 1.39 -5.58
C CYS A 85 0.94 1.80 -7.04
N VAL A 86 -0.29 1.64 -7.55
CA VAL A 86 -0.67 2.05 -8.91
C VAL A 86 -0.50 3.56 -9.08
N LEU A 87 -0.95 4.37 -8.12
CA LEU A 87 -0.79 5.82 -8.19
C LEU A 87 0.68 6.23 -8.19
N ALA A 88 1.51 5.61 -7.34
CA ALA A 88 2.95 5.85 -7.34
C ALA A 88 3.60 5.45 -8.67
N TRP A 89 3.23 4.29 -9.21
CA TRP A 89 3.73 3.82 -10.50
C TRP A 89 3.33 4.73 -11.67
N LEU A 90 2.09 5.23 -11.69
CA LEU A 90 1.64 6.21 -12.68
C LEU A 90 2.39 7.54 -12.54
N ALA A 91 2.67 7.98 -11.31
CA ALA A 91 3.46 9.19 -11.07
C ALA A 91 4.90 9.04 -11.57
N LEU A 92 5.53 7.88 -11.37
CA LEU A 92 6.85 7.55 -11.93
C LEU A 92 6.80 7.59 -13.47
N ARG A 93 5.84 6.88 -14.09
CA ARG A 93 5.67 6.90 -15.56
C ARG A 93 5.52 8.30 -16.13
N ARG A 94 4.75 9.17 -15.46
CA ARG A 94 4.62 10.58 -15.87
C ARG A 94 5.94 11.34 -15.75
N ARG A 95 6.72 11.11 -14.69
CA ARG A 95 8.04 11.75 -14.50
C ARG A 95 9.09 11.24 -15.48
N ALA A 96 9.11 9.93 -15.76
CA ALA A 96 9.94 9.33 -16.79
C ALA A 96 9.62 9.90 -18.19
N ALA A 97 8.34 10.10 -18.52
CA ALA A 97 7.93 10.76 -19.76
C ALA A 97 8.40 12.22 -19.86
N LEU A 98 8.63 12.89 -18.72
CA LEU A 98 9.19 14.24 -18.64
C LEU A 98 10.72 14.25 -18.60
N GLY A 99 11.39 13.09 -18.65
CA GLY A 99 12.85 12.97 -18.57
C GLY A 99 13.43 13.26 -17.18
N LEU A 100 12.60 13.25 -16.13
CA LEU A 100 13.01 13.58 -14.76
C LEU A 100 13.45 12.36 -13.93
N GLU A 101 13.46 11.17 -14.53
CA GLU A 101 13.84 9.91 -13.85
C GLU A 101 15.01 9.22 -14.55
N GLN A 102 15.85 8.56 -13.75
CA GLN A 102 16.94 7.75 -14.26
C GLN A 102 16.39 6.56 -15.06
N PRO A 103 17.01 6.21 -16.21
CA PRO A 103 16.57 5.07 -17.00
C PRO A 103 16.63 3.76 -16.22
N GLU A 104 15.59 2.95 -16.42
CA GLU A 104 15.48 1.60 -15.87
C GLU A 104 16.69 0.75 -16.29
N ASN A 105 17.33 0.07 -15.33
CA ASN A 105 18.57 -0.72 -15.52
C ASN A 105 19.83 0.09 -15.88
N MET A 106 20.02 1.30 -15.37
CA MET A 106 21.36 1.91 -15.41
C MET A 106 22.32 1.02 -14.58
N PRO A 107 23.45 0.55 -15.13
CA PRO A 107 24.45 -0.18 -14.34
C PRO A 107 24.92 0.73 -13.19
N PRO A 108 25.26 0.17 -12.02
CA PRO A 108 25.79 0.96 -10.92
C PRO A 108 26.95 1.80 -11.45
N GLY A 109 26.88 3.11 -11.26
CA GLY A 109 27.92 4.04 -11.71
C GLY A 109 29.26 3.57 -11.16
N ASN A 110 30.21 3.38 -12.07
CA ASN A 110 31.60 3.12 -11.72
C ASN A 110 32.21 4.46 -11.30
N ASP A 111 31.90 4.92 -10.09
CA ASP A 111 32.56 6.06 -9.46
C ASP A 111 33.70 5.55 -8.55
#